data_AF-A0A965D4F0-F1
#
_entry.id   AF-A0A965D4F0-F1
#
_cell.length_a   1.000
_cell.length_b   1.000
_cell.length_c   1.000
_cell.angle_alpha   90.00
_cell.angle_beta   90.00
_cell.angle_gamma   90.00
#
_symmetry.space_group_name_H-M   'P 1'
#
loop_
_entity.id
_entity.type
_entity.pdbx_description
1 polymer ?
#
loop_
_entity_poly.entity_id
_entity_poly.type
_entity_poly.pdbx_seq_one_letter_code
_entity_poly.pdbx_strand_id
1 'polypeptide(L)' 'MLKDQDRIFTNLYGMHDRTLKGAMARGHWDGTAGIIQKGRDWIVDQMKASGLRGRGGAGFPTGLKWSFMPKESDGRPA' A
#
# COMPACT_ATOMS: atom_id res chain seq x y z
N MET A 1 11.92 8.41 -18.85
CA MET A 1 12.55 7.52 -17.84
C MET A 1 12.03 7.90 -16.46
N LEU A 2 11.92 6.94 -15.53
CA LEU A 2 11.49 7.20 -14.15
C LEU A 2 12.57 8.01 -13.41
N LYS A 3 12.20 9.09 -12.71
CA LYS A 3 13.16 9.88 -11.92
C LYS A 3 13.38 9.23 -10.55
N ASP A 4 14.53 9.50 -9.93
CA ASP A 4 14.86 8.86 -8.66
C ASP A 4 13.91 9.23 -7.52
N GLN A 5 13.41 10.48 -7.49
CA GLN A 5 12.39 10.90 -6.53
C GLN A 5 11.04 10.17 -6.69
N ASP A 6 10.77 9.59 -7.85
CA ASP A 6 9.51 8.90 -8.14
C ASP A 6 9.57 7.40 -7.76
N ARG A 7 10.74 6.91 -7.30
CA ARG A 7 10.92 5.52 -6.88
C ARG A 7 10.26 5.29 -5.52
N ILE A 8 9.30 4.37 -5.46
CA ILE A 8 8.65 3.97 -4.21
C ILE A 8 9.61 3.19 -3.29
N PHE A 9 10.51 2.38 -3.85
CA PHE A 9 11.48 1.56 -3.10
C PHE A 9 12.85 2.24 -3.04
N THR A 10 13.02 3.19 -2.10
CA THR A 10 14.18 4.09 -2.02
C THR A 10 15.43 3.48 -1.35
N ASN A 11 15.28 2.43 -0.53
CA ASN A 11 16.42 1.72 0.11
C ASN A 11 16.55 0.28 -0.39
N LEU A 12 16.30 0.05 -1.68
CA LEU A 12 16.30 -1.30 -2.27
C LEU A 12 17.65 -2.02 -2.11
N TYR A 13 18.74 -1.28 -2.20
CA TYR A 13 20.11 -1.82 -2.09
C TYR A 13 20.66 -1.84 -0.65
N GLY A 14 19.90 -1.39 0.34
CA GLY A 14 20.33 -1.38 1.73
C GLY A 14 21.45 -0.39 2.06
N MET A 15 21.64 0.66 1.24
CA MET A 15 22.66 1.69 1.44
C MET A 15 22.32 2.69 2.57
N HIS A 16 21.07 2.65 3.07
CA HIS A 16 20.60 3.48 4.17
C HIS A 16 20.15 2.63 5.37
N ASP A 17 20.01 3.28 6.53
CA ASP A 17 19.57 2.65 7.78
C ASP A 17 18.27 1.84 7.61
N ARG A 18 18.31 0.56 8.01
CA ARG A 18 17.22 -0.42 7.88
C ARG A 18 16.32 -0.46 9.13
N THR A 19 16.68 0.24 10.19
CA THR A 19 15.87 0.32 11.42
C THR A 19 14.60 1.15 11.19
N LEU A 20 13.70 1.14 12.19
CA LEU A 20 12.50 1.97 12.20
C LEU A 20 12.84 3.46 12.03
N LYS A 21 13.90 3.94 12.69
CA LYS A 21 14.35 5.33 12.59
C LYS A 21 14.73 5.69 11.16
N GLY A 22 15.51 4.84 10.50
CA GLY A 22 15.85 5.00 9.08
C GLY A 22 14.64 4.95 8.15
N ALA A 23 13.65 4.10 8.44
CA ALA A 23 12.41 4.03 7.67
C ALA A 23 11.59 5.32 7.82
N MET A 24 11.41 5.82 9.04
CA MET A 24 10.71 7.09 9.29
C MET A 24 11.37 8.27 8.57
N ALA A 25 12.71 8.31 8.55
CA ALA A 25 13.46 9.34 7.81
C ALA A 25 13.22 9.31 6.29
N ARG A 26 12.77 8.18 5.73
CA ARG A 26 12.40 8.04 4.30
C ARG A 26 10.91 8.24 4.04
N GLY A 27 10.14 8.70 5.03
CA GLY A 27 8.70 8.93 4.90
C GLY A 27 7.84 7.68 5.12
N HIS A 28 8.40 6.55 5.55
CA HIS A 28 7.56 5.43 6.02
C HIS A 28 6.86 5.84 7.33
N TRP A 29 5.66 5.28 7.57
CA TRP A 29 4.78 5.62 8.70
C TRP A 29 4.16 7.01 8.68
N ASP A 30 4.53 7.87 7.73
CA ASP A 30 3.96 9.20 7.60
C ASP A 30 2.44 9.15 7.33
N GLY A 31 1.68 9.89 8.12
CA GLY A 31 0.22 10.01 7.98
C GLY A 31 -0.59 8.72 8.10
N THR A 32 0.01 7.59 8.50
CA THR A 32 -0.69 6.27 8.49
C THR A 32 -1.91 6.23 9.39
N ALA A 33 -1.87 6.89 10.56
CA ALA A 33 -3.02 7.03 11.44
C ALA A 33 -4.20 7.75 10.74
N GLY A 34 -3.93 8.83 10.01
CA GLY A 34 -4.94 9.55 9.23
C GLY A 34 -5.49 8.72 8.07
N ILE A 35 -4.64 7.93 7.39
CA ILE A 35 -5.08 7.01 6.33
C ILE A 35 -6.03 5.96 6.89
N ILE A 36 -5.71 5.37 8.04
CA ILE A 36 -6.57 4.38 8.72
C ILE A 36 -7.91 5.00 9.11
N GLN A 37 -7.90 6.23 9.64
CA GLN A 37 -9.12 6.93 10.05
C GLN A 37 -10.07 7.25 8.88
N LYS A 38 -9.57 7.38 7.65
CA LYS A 38 -10.43 7.54 6.45
C LYS A 38 -11.27 6.30 6.14
N GLY A 39 -10.94 5.16 6.75
CA GLY A 39 -11.72 3.94 6.68
C GLY A 39 -11.47 3.10 5.41
N ARG A 40 -11.97 1.87 5.47
CA ARG A 40 -11.76 0.84 4.45
C ARG A 40 -12.21 1.27 3.06
N ASP A 41 -13.44 1.78 2.93
CA ASP A 41 -14.03 2.06 1.62
C ASP A 41 -13.23 3.14 0.89
N TRP A 42 -12.79 4.20 1.59
CA TRP A 42 -11.90 5.21 1.03
C TRP A 42 -10.58 4.61 0.52
N ILE A 43 -9.93 3.73 1.31
CA ILE A 43 -8.66 3.08 0.92
C ILE A 43 -8.86 2.24 -0.35
N VAL A 44 -9.91 1.43 -0.41
CA VAL A 44 -10.21 0.58 -1.57
C VAL A 44 -10.44 1.42 -2.82
N ASP A 45 -11.15 2.54 -2.70
CA ASP A 45 -11.41 3.43 -3.83
C ASP A 45 -10.16 4.16 -4.32
N GLN A 46 -9.28 4.60 -3.43
CA GLN A 46 -7.95 5.12 -3.83
C GLN A 46 -7.14 4.08 -4.60
N MET A 47 -7.20 2.81 -4.18
CA MET A 47 -6.48 1.74 -4.85
C MET A 47 -7.06 1.39 -6.22
N LYS A 48 -8.39 1.44 -6.38
CA LYS A 48 -9.03 1.34 -7.70
C LYS A 48 -8.62 2.50 -8.61
N ALA A 49 -8.69 3.73 -8.09
CA ALA A 49 -8.32 4.94 -8.83
C ALA A 49 -6.84 4.96 -9.26
N SER A 50 -5.94 4.37 -8.45
CA SER A 50 -4.51 4.27 -8.79
C SER A 50 -4.21 3.41 -10.02
N GLY A 51 -5.15 2.55 -10.44
CA GLY A 51 -4.92 1.58 -11.52
C GLY A 51 -3.92 0.47 -11.17
N LEU A 52 -3.55 0.29 -9.89
CA LEU A 52 -2.60 -0.75 -9.49
C LEU A 52 -3.12 -2.14 -9.89
N ARG A 53 -2.24 -2.90 -10.54
CA ARG A 53 -2.43 -4.31 -10.89
C ARG A 53 -1.51 -5.20 -10.06
N GLY A 54 -1.92 -6.44 -9.81
CA GLY A 54 -1.14 -7.41 -9.05
C GLY A 54 0.26 -7.63 -9.64
N ARG A 55 1.28 -7.58 -8.78
CA ARG A 55 2.70 -7.73 -9.15
C ARG A 55 3.24 -9.17 -9.06
N GLY A 56 2.36 -10.14 -8.80
CA GLY A 56 2.69 -11.57 -8.70
C GLY A 56 2.52 -12.38 -10.00
N GLY A 57 2.42 -11.74 -11.16
CA GLY A 57 2.30 -12.40 -12.47
C GLY A 57 0.88 -12.41 -13.06
N ALA A 58 -0.15 -12.61 -12.25
CA ALA A 58 -1.55 -12.66 -12.75
C ALA A 58 -2.10 -11.30 -13.23
N GLY A 59 -1.54 -10.18 -12.78
CA GLY A 59 -1.92 -8.85 -13.26
C GLY A 59 -3.37 -8.43 -12.94
N PHE A 60 -4.05 -9.07 -11.99
CA PHE A 60 -5.42 -8.75 -11.62
C PHE A 60 -5.52 -7.35 -10.95
N PRO A 61 -6.55 -6.53 -11.20
CA PRO A 61 -6.68 -5.20 -10.58
C PRO A 61 -6.76 -5.27 -9.05
N THR A 62 -5.80 -4.64 -8.36
CA THR A 62 -5.61 -4.81 -6.91
C THR A 62 -6.78 -4.26 -6.10
N GLY A 63 -7.22 -3.02 -6.38
CA GLY A 63 -8.35 -2.41 -5.67
C GLY A 63 -9.67 -3.16 -5.87
N LEU A 64 -9.89 -3.76 -7.05
CA LEU A 64 -11.05 -4.63 -7.30
C LEU A 64 -10.95 -5.91 -6.47
N LYS A 65 -9.79 -6.57 -6.44
CA LYS A 65 -9.57 -7.78 -5.64
C LYS A 65 -9.88 -7.53 -4.16
N TRP A 66 -9.44 -6.40 -3.62
CA TRP A 66 -9.66 -6.06 -2.21
C TRP A 66 -11.14 -5.81 -1.89
N SER A 67 -11.93 -5.36 -2.87
CA SER A 67 -13.36 -5.11 -2.67
C SER A 67 -14.20 -6.39 -2.48
N PHE A 68 -13.65 -7.57 -2.79
CA PHE A 68 -14.34 -8.85 -2.62
C PHE A 68 -14.41 -9.32 -1.17
N MET A 69 -13.56 -8.78 -0.28
CA MET A 69 -13.62 -9.16 1.14
C MET A 69 -14.99 -8.77 1.73
N PRO A 70 -15.65 -9.62 2.53
CA PRO A 70 -16.90 -9.27 3.19
C PRO A 70 -16.76 -7.99 4.02
N LYS A 71 -17.81 -7.15 4.08
CA LYS A 71 -17.82 -5.94 4.93
C LYS A 71 -17.91 -6.27 6.41
N GLU A 72 -18.66 -7.31 6.72
CA GLU A 72 -18.82 -7.85 8.05
C GLU A 72 -18.16 -9.22 8.09
N SER A 73 -17.49 -9.52 9.20
CA SER A 73 -16.99 -10.87 9.45
C SER A 73 -18.17 -11.72 9.94
N ASP A 74 -18.46 -12.80 9.23
CA ASP A 74 -19.44 -13.81 9.64
C ASP A 74 -18.81 -14.85 10.59
N GLY A 75 -17.63 -14.55 11.15
CA GLY A 75 -16.88 -15.44 12.03
C GLY A 75 -16.07 -16.50 11.29
N ARG A 76 -16.14 -16.57 9.96
CA ARG A 76 -15.27 -17.43 9.16
C ARG A 76 -13.93 -16.73 8.90
N PRO A 77 -12.83 -17.48 8.78
CA PRO A 77 -11.56 -16.91 8.36
C PRO A 77 -11.70 -16.26 6.99
N ALA A 78 -11.25 -15.01 6.90
CA ALA A 78 -11.14 -14.23 5.67
C ALA A 78 -9.92 -14.65 4.85
#